data_AF-A0A2D8V8N6-F1
#
_entry.id   AF-A0A2D8V8N6-F1
#
_cell.length_a   1.000
_cell.length_b   1.000
_cell.length_c   1.000
_cell.angle_alpha   90.00
_cell.angle_beta   90.00
_cell.angle_gamma   90.00
#
_symmetry.space_group_name_H-M   'P 1'
#
loop_
_entity.id
_entity.type
_entity.pdbx_description
1 polymer ?
#
loop_
_entity_poly.entity_id
_entity_poly.type
_entity_poly.pdbx_seq_one_letter_code
_entity_poly.pdbx_strand_id
1 'polypeptide(L)'
;MHNFRQKIIPNSSINLEIEILSIIENIELNKFLKTYKISNLWNGKFFIKRIIKKIFKYQLSSNIKWDNSFWDLVTVSLVSIDIKVNKNNLITQLENYANKKRYNDIKKYKKLLLKKDMGNPLYITGKALNLIGAKIKNDDIYILDGSRRLIANILNHSKPNILLIDTKEKSIG
;
A
#
# COMPACT_ATOMS: atom_id res chain seq x y z
N MET A 1 13.12 8.96 9.81
CA MET A 1 12.73 7.55 9.54
C MET A 1 11.34 7.35 10.09
N HIS A 2 10.44 6.77 9.30
CA HIS A 2 9.02 6.72 9.62
C HIS A 2 8.56 5.26 9.77
N ASN A 3 8.01 4.93 10.93
CA ASN A 3 7.55 3.58 11.27
C ASN A 3 6.03 3.56 11.29
N PHE A 4 5.42 2.58 10.64
CA PHE A 4 3.97 2.41 10.65
C PHE A 4 3.58 0.95 10.83
N ARG A 5 2.39 0.75 11.40
CA ARG A 5 1.81 -0.58 11.61
C ARG A 5 0.74 -0.84 10.57
N GLN A 6 0.85 -1.95 9.85
CA GLN A 6 -0.13 -2.36 8.86
C GLN A 6 -0.85 -3.63 9.29
N LYS A 7 -2.16 -3.53 9.50
CA LYS A 7 -3.04 -4.69 9.60
C LYS A 7 -3.25 -5.27 8.20
N ILE A 8 -2.81 -6.50 7.98
CA ILE A 8 -2.83 -7.16 6.66
C ILE A 8 -3.82 -8.31 6.56
N ILE A 9 -4.33 -8.81 7.68
CA ILE A 9 -5.39 -9.82 7.75
C ILE A 9 -6.52 -9.19 8.60
N PRO A 10 -7.72 -8.96 8.04
CA PRO A 10 -8.77 -8.16 8.70
C PRO A 10 -9.15 -8.64 10.10
N ASN A 11 -9.16 -9.96 10.32
CA ASN A 11 -9.64 -10.59 11.55
C ASN A 11 -8.51 -11.13 12.45
N SER A 12 -7.24 -10.83 12.15
CA SER A 12 -6.11 -11.26 12.98
C SER A 12 -5.70 -10.19 13.98
N SER A 13 -4.98 -10.60 15.03
CA SER A 13 -4.24 -9.68 15.90
C SER A 13 -2.90 -9.23 15.31
N ILE A 14 -2.42 -9.86 14.23
CA ILE A 14 -1.10 -9.54 13.66
C ILE A 14 -1.10 -8.20 12.92
N ASN A 15 -0.12 -7.36 13.29
CA ASN A 15 0.26 -6.17 12.56
C ASN A 15 1.69 -6.36 12.05
N LEU A 16 1.94 -5.93 10.83
CA LEU A 16 3.32 -5.78 10.35
C LEU A 16 3.86 -4.44 10.85
N GLU A 17 5.02 -4.46 11.48
CA GLU A 17 5.78 -3.24 11.74
C GLU A 17 6.66 -2.97 10.51
N ILE A 18 6.39 -1.86 9.83
CA ILE A 18 7.08 -1.47 8.60
C ILE A 18 7.83 -0.17 8.86
N GLU A 19 9.10 -0.17 8.50
CA GLU A 19 10.02 0.94 8.68
C GLU A 19 10.44 1.46 7.30
N ILE A 20 10.22 2.75 7.02
CA ILE A 20 10.70 3.39 5.80
C ILE A 20 12.17 3.77 6.00
N LEU A 21 13.03 3.15 5.19
CA LEU A 21 14.48 3.32 5.26
C LEU A 21 14.92 4.53 4.43
N SER A 22 14.53 4.57 3.15
CA SER A 22 14.96 5.61 2.22
C SER A 22 14.02 5.72 1.02
N ILE A 23 14.03 6.88 0.38
CA ILE A 23 13.45 7.08 -0.95
C ILE A 23 14.49 6.62 -1.97
N ILE A 24 14.09 5.71 -2.87
CA ILE A 24 14.94 5.18 -3.94
C ILE A 24 14.82 6.07 -5.17
N GLU A 25 13.60 6.37 -5.59
CA GLU A 25 13.33 7.19 -6.77
C GLU A 25 11.99 7.92 -6.64
N ASN A 26 11.89 9.07 -7.30
CA ASN A 26 10.62 9.77 -7.54
C ASN A 26 10.08 9.34 -8.91
N ILE A 27 8.87 8.81 -8.92
CA ILE A 27 8.20 8.32 -10.12
C ILE A 27 7.47 9.47 -10.81
N GLU A 28 7.64 9.60 -12.13
CA GLU A 28 6.86 10.56 -12.92
C GLU A 28 5.36 10.25 -12.81
N LEU A 29 4.62 11.20 -12.22
CA LEU A 29 3.26 10.99 -11.78
C LEU A 29 2.31 10.65 -12.94
N ASN A 30 2.44 11.32 -14.09
CA ASN A 30 1.52 11.10 -15.20
C ASN A 30 1.68 9.70 -15.80
N LYS A 31 2.93 9.23 -15.94
CA LYS A 31 3.27 7.88 -16.35
C LYS A 31 2.72 6.89 -15.34
N PHE A 32 2.98 7.09 -14.04
CA PHE A 32 2.43 6.23 -12.98
C PHE A 32 0.90 6.12 -13.05
N LEU A 33 0.20 7.25 -13.15
CA LEU A 33 -1.26 7.30 -13.23
C LEU A 33 -1.81 6.69 -14.52
N LYS A 34 -1.01 6.56 -15.58
CA LYS A 34 -1.41 5.86 -16.81
C LYS A 34 -1.12 4.36 -16.74
N THR A 35 0.03 3.97 -16.18
CA THR A 35 0.56 2.61 -16.34
C THR A 35 0.43 1.72 -15.11
N TYR A 36 0.13 2.26 -13.92
CA TYR A 36 0.04 1.44 -12.71
C TYR A 36 -1.06 0.39 -12.84
N LYS A 37 -0.67 -0.87 -12.72
CA LYS A 37 -1.54 -2.03 -12.94
C LYS A 37 -1.95 -2.65 -11.60
N ILE A 38 -3.21 -2.45 -11.23
CA ILE A 38 -3.81 -3.08 -10.04
C ILE A 38 -4.18 -4.53 -10.36
N SER A 39 -4.72 -4.77 -11.56
CA SER A 39 -4.99 -6.11 -12.10
C SER A 39 -4.89 -6.12 -13.62
N ASN A 40 -5.06 -7.27 -14.25
CA ASN A 40 -5.12 -7.37 -15.72
C ASN A 40 -6.24 -6.52 -16.34
N LEU A 41 -7.31 -6.26 -15.59
CA LEU A 41 -8.46 -5.48 -16.07
C LEU A 41 -8.48 -4.05 -15.53
N TRP A 42 -7.74 -3.78 -14.44
CA TRP A 42 -7.84 -2.52 -13.68
C TRP A 42 -6.48 -1.84 -13.67
N ASN A 43 -6.36 -0.74 -14.43
CA ASN A 43 -5.14 0.04 -14.56
C ASN A 43 -5.39 1.56 -14.50
N GLY A 44 -4.42 2.28 -13.98
CA GLY A 44 -4.38 3.73 -14.04
C GLY A 44 -5.29 4.50 -13.08
N LYS A 45 -5.36 5.81 -13.33
CA LYS A 45 -5.85 6.89 -12.45
C LYS A 45 -7.23 6.61 -11.87
N PHE A 46 -8.16 6.15 -12.70
CA PHE A 46 -9.53 5.88 -12.28
C PHE A 46 -9.59 4.83 -11.17
N PHE A 47 -8.82 3.74 -11.31
CA PHE A 47 -8.85 2.67 -10.32
C PHE A 47 -8.09 3.03 -9.06
N ILE A 48 -6.99 3.79 -9.15
CA ILE A 48 -6.31 4.34 -7.96
C ILE A 48 -7.27 5.22 -7.17
N LYS A 49 -7.96 6.17 -7.82
CA LYS A 49 -9.04 6.98 -7.21
C LYS A 49 -10.10 6.11 -6.55
N ARG A 50 -10.54 5.05 -7.22
CA ARG A 50 -11.56 4.14 -6.69
C ARG A 50 -11.10 3.41 -5.43
N ILE A 51 -9.83 3.03 -5.35
CA ILE A 51 -9.26 2.39 -4.15
C ILE A 51 -9.09 3.41 -3.02
N ILE A 52 -8.65 4.63 -3.30
CA ILE A 52 -8.61 5.70 -2.29
C ILE A 52 -10.01 5.93 -1.69
N LYS A 53 -11.06 5.99 -2.53
CA LYS A 53 -12.46 6.06 -2.07
C LYS A 53 -12.86 4.91 -1.14
N LYS A 54 -12.27 3.71 -1.31
CA LYS A 54 -12.53 2.57 -0.42
C LYS A 54 -11.92 2.76 0.96
N ILE A 55 -10.79 3.46 1.10
CA ILE A 55 -10.23 3.81 2.41
C ILE A 55 -11.23 4.66 3.18
N PHE A 56 -11.74 5.73 2.56
CA PHE A 56 -12.77 6.60 3.14
C PHE A 56 -14.00 5.81 3.60
N LYS A 57 -14.53 4.97 2.70
CA LYS A 57 -15.75 4.19 2.97
C LYS A 57 -15.58 3.14 4.07
N TYR A 58 -14.48 2.39 4.06
CA TYR A 58 -14.37 1.15 4.85
C TYR A 58 -13.38 1.22 6.02
N GLN A 59 -12.45 2.18 6.02
CA GLN A 59 -11.42 2.29 7.06
C GLN A 59 -11.61 3.55 7.89
N LEU A 60 -11.98 4.67 7.27
CA LEU A 60 -12.14 5.96 7.95
C LEU A 60 -13.59 6.26 8.33
N SER A 61 -14.56 5.54 7.74
CA SER A 61 -15.99 5.78 7.91
C SER A 61 -16.36 7.26 7.69
N SER A 62 -15.74 7.90 6.69
CA SER A 62 -15.88 9.33 6.42
C SER A 62 -16.16 9.62 4.95
N ASN A 63 -16.76 10.78 4.69
CA ASN A 63 -17.03 11.24 3.33
C ASN A 63 -15.78 11.84 2.70
N ILE A 64 -15.52 11.44 1.46
CA ILE A 64 -14.42 11.98 0.67
C ILE A 64 -14.81 13.33 0.06
N LYS A 65 -13.97 14.35 0.24
CA LYS A 65 -14.07 15.63 -0.46
C LYS A 65 -13.15 15.59 -1.66
N TRP A 66 -13.54 14.78 -2.67
CA TRP A 66 -12.67 14.57 -3.82
C TRP A 66 -12.50 15.84 -4.64
N ASP A 67 -11.27 16.32 -4.74
CA ASP A 67 -10.85 17.37 -5.67
C ASP A 67 -10.03 16.77 -6.80
N ASN A 68 -10.25 17.22 -8.04
CA ASN A 68 -9.44 16.81 -9.18
C ASN A 68 -8.02 17.37 -9.13
N SER A 69 -7.81 18.51 -8.43
CA SER A 69 -6.49 19.09 -8.16
C SER A 69 -5.61 18.22 -7.25
N PHE A 70 -6.19 17.21 -6.59
CA PHE A 70 -5.46 16.27 -5.72
C PHE A 70 -4.19 15.72 -6.37
N TRP A 71 -4.25 15.39 -7.65
CA TRP A 71 -3.10 14.83 -8.37
C TRP A 71 -1.97 15.85 -8.54
N ASP A 72 -2.29 17.14 -8.62
CA ASP A 72 -1.30 18.19 -8.75
C ASP A 72 -0.58 18.46 -7.42
N LEU A 73 -1.10 17.94 -6.31
CA LEU A 73 -0.60 18.15 -4.95
C LEU A 73 0.17 16.95 -4.38
N VAL A 74 0.28 15.84 -5.12
CA VAL A 74 0.93 14.61 -4.65
C VAL A 74 2.13 14.22 -5.49
N THR A 75 3.04 13.47 -4.88
CA THR A 75 4.14 12.75 -5.53
C THR A 75 3.93 11.25 -5.37
N VAL A 76 4.64 10.48 -6.19
CA VAL A 76 4.77 9.05 -6.00
C VAL A 76 6.24 8.72 -5.96
N SER A 77 6.67 8.02 -4.92
CA SER A 77 8.07 7.61 -4.75
C SER A 77 8.14 6.10 -4.57
N LEU A 78 9.19 5.49 -5.12
CA LEU A 78 9.59 4.14 -4.73
C LEU A 78 10.44 4.27 -3.47
N VAL A 79 10.05 3.55 -2.41
CA VAL A 79 10.75 3.61 -1.13
C VAL A 79 11.18 2.22 -0.69
N SER A 80 12.38 2.17 -0.11
CA SER A 80 12.91 0.98 0.55
C SER A 80 12.31 0.85 1.95
N ILE A 81 11.97 -0.38 2.33
CA ILE A 81 11.38 -0.66 3.64
C ILE A 81 12.07 -1.84 4.32
N ASP A 82 12.03 -1.81 5.66
CA ASP A 82 12.19 -3.00 6.47
C ASP A 82 10.83 -3.46 7.04
N ILE A 83 10.71 -4.74 7.34
CA ILE A 83 9.50 -5.35 7.88
C ILE A 83 9.88 -6.27 9.04
N LYS A 84 9.39 -5.93 10.23
CA LYS A 84 9.54 -6.73 11.45
C LYS A 84 8.25 -7.52 11.68
N VAL A 85 8.35 -8.86 11.60
CA VAL A 85 7.24 -9.78 11.85
C VAL A 85 7.72 -11.17 12.23
N ASN A 86 7.07 -11.79 13.23
CA ASN A 86 7.26 -13.22 13.51
C ASN A 86 6.56 -14.05 12.43
N LYS A 87 7.34 -14.73 11.58
CA LYS A 87 6.83 -15.47 10.42
C LYS A 87 5.98 -16.68 10.80
N ASN A 88 6.35 -17.41 11.84
CA ASN A 88 5.57 -18.58 12.29
C ASN A 88 4.18 -18.13 12.74
N ASN A 89 4.14 -17.04 13.52
CA ASN A 89 2.87 -16.43 13.89
C ASN A 89 2.08 -15.96 12.66
N LEU A 90 2.73 -15.32 11.68
CA LEU A 90 2.06 -14.90 10.43
C LEU A 90 1.43 -16.08 9.67
N ILE A 91 2.12 -17.22 9.56
CA ILE A 91 1.59 -18.41 8.88
C ILE A 91 0.35 -18.94 9.63
N THR A 92 0.46 -19.12 10.95
CA THR A 92 -0.67 -19.58 11.77
C THR A 92 -1.88 -18.63 11.68
N GLN A 93 -1.63 -17.32 11.73
CA GLN A 93 -2.69 -16.31 11.60
C GLN A 93 -3.35 -16.33 10.22
N LEU A 94 -2.57 -16.57 9.16
CA LEU A 94 -3.11 -16.69 7.80
C LEU A 94 -4.01 -17.93 7.68
N GLU A 95 -3.62 -19.05 8.26
CA GLU A 95 -4.40 -20.30 8.21
C GLU A 95 -5.71 -20.18 8.99
N ASN A 96 -5.67 -19.51 10.14
CA ASN A 96 -6.84 -19.41 11.02
C ASN A 96 -7.81 -18.29 10.62
N TYR A 97 -7.31 -17.16 10.10
CA TYR A 97 -8.12 -15.94 9.94
C TYR A 97 -8.24 -15.42 8.50
N ALA A 98 -7.42 -15.88 7.56
CA ALA A 98 -7.62 -15.52 6.16
C ALA A 98 -8.71 -16.40 5.56
N ASN A 99 -9.65 -15.80 4.82
CA ASN A 99 -10.58 -16.61 4.04
C ASN A 99 -9.83 -17.45 2.98
N LYS A 100 -10.41 -18.61 2.63
CA LYS A 100 -9.83 -19.60 1.70
C LYS A 100 -9.33 -18.97 0.39
N LYS A 101 -10.11 -18.05 -0.18
CA LYS A 101 -9.74 -17.33 -1.41
C LYS A 101 -8.47 -16.50 -1.24
N ARG A 102 -8.41 -15.67 -0.19
CA ARG A 102 -7.25 -14.82 0.12
C ARG A 102 -6.00 -15.66 0.38
N TYR A 103 -6.12 -16.74 1.15
CA TYR A 103 -5.01 -17.65 1.43
C TYR A 103 -4.47 -18.31 0.15
N ASN A 104 -5.36 -18.79 -0.73
CA ASN A 104 -4.97 -19.35 -2.02
C ASN A 104 -4.29 -18.32 -2.92
N ASP A 105 -4.79 -17.08 -2.95
CA ASP A 105 -4.14 -16.00 -3.70
C ASP A 105 -2.71 -15.75 -3.19
N ILE A 106 -2.51 -15.72 -1.87
CA ILE A 106 -1.18 -15.53 -1.26
C ILE A 106 -0.24 -16.67 -1.65
N LYS A 107 -0.68 -17.93 -1.58
CA LYS A 107 0.09 -19.09 -2.05
C LYS A 107 0.46 -18.99 -3.52
N LYS A 108 -0.48 -18.53 -4.36
CA LYS A 108 -0.22 -18.29 -5.79
C LYS A 108 0.83 -17.20 -5.99
N TYR A 109 0.71 -16.06 -5.31
CA TYR A 109 1.72 -15.00 -5.39
C TYR A 109 3.10 -15.47 -4.91
N LYS A 110 3.16 -16.26 -3.83
CA LYS A 110 4.41 -16.83 -3.32
C LYS A 110 5.17 -17.59 -4.41
N LYS A 111 4.46 -18.42 -5.19
CA LYS A 111 5.05 -19.17 -6.33
C LYS A 111 5.44 -18.27 -7.51
N LEU A 112 4.64 -17.25 -7.80
CA LEU A 112 4.90 -16.35 -8.94
C LEU A 112 6.09 -15.42 -8.71
N LEU A 113 6.26 -14.93 -7.48
CA LEU A 113 7.34 -14.02 -7.10
C LEU A 113 8.73 -14.67 -7.21
N LEU A 114 8.82 -16.01 -7.15
CA LEU A 114 10.08 -16.73 -7.40
C LEU A 114 10.48 -16.75 -8.88
N LYS A 115 9.54 -16.42 -9.79
CA LYS A 115 9.73 -16.54 -11.24
C LYS A 115 9.78 -15.19 -11.95
N LYS A 116 9.13 -14.17 -11.40
CA LYS A 116 9.07 -12.83 -12.00
C LYS A 116 8.70 -11.76 -10.99
N ASP A 117 9.06 -10.52 -11.31
CA ASP A 117 8.54 -9.35 -10.63
C ASP A 117 7.01 -9.22 -10.85
N MET A 118 6.30 -8.95 -9.76
CA MET A 118 4.85 -8.77 -9.72
C MET A 118 4.45 -7.33 -9.37
N GLY A 119 5.42 -6.42 -9.33
CA GLY A 119 5.26 -5.01 -9.00
C GLY A 119 5.15 -4.76 -7.50
N ASN A 120 5.44 -3.51 -7.12
CA ASN A 120 5.46 -3.08 -5.74
C ASN A 120 4.03 -2.87 -5.18
N PRO A 121 3.79 -3.14 -3.88
CA PRO A 121 2.59 -2.68 -3.20
C PRO A 121 2.45 -1.15 -3.23
N LEU A 122 1.22 -0.65 -3.26
CA LEU A 122 0.92 0.78 -3.32
C LEU A 122 0.32 1.25 -2.00
N TYR A 123 0.85 2.35 -1.48
CA TYR A 123 0.47 2.99 -0.23
C TYR A 123 0.16 4.47 -0.42
N ILE A 124 -0.54 5.06 0.55
CA ILE A 124 -0.81 6.49 0.63
C ILE A 124 -0.67 6.99 2.07
N THR A 125 -0.08 8.16 2.26
CA THR A 125 0.06 8.80 3.58
C THR A 125 -1.24 9.44 4.05
N GLY A 126 -1.39 9.59 5.36
CA GLY A 126 -2.48 10.32 5.99
C GLY A 126 -2.44 11.80 5.61
N LYS A 127 -1.24 12.36 5.46
CA LYS A 127 -1.03 13.72 4.93
C LYS A 127 -1.67 13.92 3.56
N ALA A 128 -1.46 12.98 2.63
CA ALA A 128 -2.10 13.03 1.31
C ALA A 128 -3.63 12.84 1.40
N LEU A 129 -4.10 11.90 2.22
CA LEU A 129 -5.53 11.68 2.44
C LEU A 129 -6.23 12.90 3.07
N ASN A 130 -5.53 13.67 3.90
CA ASN A 130 -6.05 14.88 4.52
C ASN A 130 -6.36 15.98 3.50
N LEU A 131 -5.66 16.03 2.36
CA LEU A 131 -5.98 16.95 1.25
C LEU A 131 -7.41 16.75 0.70
N ILE A 132 -7.98 15.55 0.87
CA ILE A 132 -9.31 15.17 0.39
C ILE A 132 -10.27 14.82 1.53
N GLY A 133 -9.97 15.29 2.75
CA GLY A 133 -10.92 15.37 3.86
C GLY A 133 -10.87 14.23 4.90
N ALA A 134 -9.80 13.44 4.97
CA ALA A 134 -9.73 12.27 5.86
C ALA A 134 -9.72 12.58 7.38
N LYS A 135 -9.18 13.73 7.80
CA LYS A 135 -9.03 14.15 9.22
C LYS A 135 -8.34 13.08 10.10
N ILE A 136 -7.18 12.62 9.66
CA ILE A 136 -6.35 11.60 10.33
C ILE A 136 -4.95 12.14 10.62
N LYS A 137 -4.09 11.39 11.31
CA LYS A 137 -2.73 11.86 11.56
C LYS A 137 -1.94 11.84 10.26
N ASN A 138 -1.06 12.83 10.09
CA ASN A 138 -0.29 12.98 8.84
C ASN A 138 0.65 11.79 8.60
N ASP A 139 1.10 11.17 9.69
CA ASP A 139 2.04 10.07 9.75
C ASP A 139 1.35 8.69 9.65
N ASP A 140 0.02 8.63 9.64
CA ASP A 140 -0.69 7.39 9.31
C ASP A 140 -0.38 6.96 7.86
N ILE A 141 -0.29 5.65 7.59
CA ILE A 141 -0.04 5.11 6.24
C ILE A 141 -1.00 3.96 5.96
N TYR A 142 -1.58 3.98 4.75
CA TYR A 142 -2.61 3.02 4.34
C TYR A 142 -2.21 2.30 3.06
N ILE A 143 -2.35 0.98 3.07
CA ILE A 143 -2.22 0.19 1.85
C ILE A 143 -3.44 0.39 0.93
N LEU A 144 -3.17 0.79 -0.31
CA LEU A 144 -4.14 0.85 -1.40
C LEU A 144 -4.23 -0.50 -2.11
N ASP A 145 -3.09 -1.05 -2.52
CA ASP A 145 -3.02 -2.28 -3.30
C ASP A 145 -1.80 -3.13 -2.93
N GLY A 146 -1.88 -4.43 -3.21
CA GLY A 146 -0.72 -5.32 -3.09
C GLY A 146 -0.55 -6.03 -1.74
N SER A 147 -1.52 -5.97 -0.82
CA SER A 147 -1.41 -6.62 0.50
C SER A 147 -1.07 -8.12 0.42
N ARG A 148 -1.62 -8.84 -0.55
CA ARG A 148 -1.30 -10.26 -0.77
C ARG A 148 0.11 -10.47 -1.32
N ARG A 149 0.60 -9.56 -2.17
CA ARG A 149 1.98 -9.58 -2.69
C ARG A 149 2.98 -9.30 -1.57
N LEU A 150 2.69 -8.33 -0.71
CA LEU A 150 3.49 -8.03 0.48
C LEU A 150 3.64 -9.26 1.39
N ILE A 151 2.53 -9.91 1.75
CA ILE A 151 2.56 -11.13 2.56
C ILE A 151 3.38 -12.23 1.88
N ALA A 152 3.15 -12.44 0.58
CA ALA A 152 3.87 -13.46 -0.17
C ALA A 152 5.40 -13.21 -0.21
N ASN A 153 5.83 -11.95 -0.34
CA ASN A 153 7.25 -11.58 -0.25
C ASN A 153 7.84 -11.91 1.12
N ILE A 154 7.13 -11.54 2.21
CA ILE A 154 7.55 -11.84 3.59
C ILE A 154 7.74 -13.36 3.78
N LEU A 155 6.79 -14.16 3.28
CA LEU A 155 6.83 -15.63 3.33
C LEU A 155 7.93 -16.24 2.43
N ASN A 156 8.46 -15.48 1.48
CA ASN A 156 9.61 -15.85 0.65
C ASN A 156 10.94 -15.29 1.19
N HIS A 157 10.96 -14.71 2.39
CA HIS A 157 12.16 -14.07 2.95
C HIS A 157 12.69 -12.89 2.13
N SER A 158 11.82 -12.31 1.30
CA SER A 158 12.10 -11.10 0.51
C SER A 158 11.42 -9.89 1.11
N LYS A 159 12.04 -8.72 0.96
CA LYS A 159 11.49 -7.42 1.38
C LYS A 159 11.24 -6.61 0.11
N PRO A 160 9.98 -6.40 -0.29
CA PRO A 160 9.70 -5.61 -1.48
C PRO A 160 9.89 -4.13 -1.14
N ASN A 161 10.27 -3.33 -2.13
CA ASN A 161 10.05 -1.90 -2.06
C ASN A 161 8.54 -1.61 -2.14
N ILE A 162 8.13 -0.40 -1.77
CA ILE A 162 6.73 0.03 -1.91
C ILE A 162 6.66 1.32 -2.70
N LEU A 163 5.53 1.52 -3.37
CA LEU A 163 5.17 2.80 -3.97
C LEU A 163 4.39 3.59 -2.93
N LEU A 164 4.80 4.82 -2.67
CA LEU A 164 4.17 5.69 -1.68
C LEU A 164 3.63 6.94 -2.37
N ILE A 165 2.33 7.16 -2.26
CA ILE A 165 1.69 8.44 -2.59
C ILE A 165 1.79 9.34 -1.36
N ASP A 166 2.46 10.47 -1.49
CA ASP A 166 2.56 11.49 -0.45
C ASP A 166 2.30 12.89 -1.03
N THR A 167 2.16 13.90 -0.18
CA THR A 167 2.08 15.29 -0.63
C THR A 167 3.39 15.74 -1.26
N LYS A 168 3.32 16.57 -2.30
CA LYS A 168 4.46 17.40 -2.70
C LYS A 168 4.87 18.22 -1.49
N GLU A 169 6.13 18.15 -1.10
CA GLU A 169 6.67 19.19 -0.24
C GLU A 169 6.52 20.51 -0.98
N LYS A 170 5.90 21.51 -0.34
CA LYS A 170 6.09 22.88 -0.82
C LYS A 170 7.57 23.15 -0.62
N SER A 171 8.33 23.24 -1.70
CA SER A 171 9.56 24.02 -1.69
C SER A 171 9.18 25.38 -1.11
N ILE A 172 9.58 25.61 0.13
CA ILE A 172 9.61 26.96 0.70
C ILE A 172 10.53 27.71 -0.26
N GLY A 173 9.97 28.70 -0.94
CA GLY A 173 10.65 29.44 -2.02
C GLY A 173 11.91 30.14 -1.55
#